data_AF-A0A6G1YL11-F1
#
_entry.id   AF-A0A6G1YL11-F1
#
_cell.length_a   1.000
_cell.length_b   1.000
_cell.length_c   1.000
_cell.angle_alpha   90.00
_cell.angle_beta   90.00
_cell.angle_gamma   90.00
#
_symmetry.space_group_name_H-M   'P 1'
#
loop_
_entity.id
_entity.type
_entity.pdbx_description
1 polymer ?
#
loop_
_entity_poly.entity_id
_entity_poly.type
_entity_poly.pdbx_seq_one_letter_code
_entity_poly.pdbx_strand_id
1 'polypeptide(L)' 'MILSFIDTIADPNGIQKTIFDLVQTADHEILITFPTANAFHRQERLGVIKLLEEAS' A
#
# COMPACT_ATOMS: atom_id res chain seq x y z
N MET A 1 6.53 18.96 -15.43
CA MET A 1 6.25 17.81 -16.32
C MET A 1 5.72 16.71 -15.44
N ILE A 2 4.40 16.53 -15.39
CA ILE A 2 3.78 15.41 -14.68
C ILE A 2 3.77 14.26 -15.67
N LEU A 3 4.42 13.15 -15.33
CA LEU A 3 4.41 11.94 -16.15
C LEU A 3 2.96 11.43 -16.16
N SER A 4 2.31 11.38 -17.32
CA SER A 4 0.88 11.08 -17.48
C SER A 4 0.46 9.65 -17.08
N PHE A 5 1.39 8.86 -16.54
CA PHE A 5 1.18 7.52 -16.01
C PHE A 5 1.41 7.44 -14.49
N ILE A 6 1.83 8.54 -13.85
CA ILE A 6 2.02 8.63 -12.41
C ILE A 6 0.90 9.48 -11.84
N ASP A 7 -0.10 8.83 -11.24
CA ASP A 7 -1.10 9.51 -10.45
C ASP A 7 -0.55 9.83 -9.06
N THR A 8 -0.65 11.10 -8.68
CA THR A 8 -0.35 11.53 -7.31
C THR A 8 -1.67 11.61 -6.55
N ILE A 9 -1.87 10.71 -5.60
CA ILE A 9 -3.06 10.70 -4.75
C ILE A 9 -2.74 11.51 -3.49
N ALA A 10 -3.47 12.60 -3.25
CA ALA A 10 -3.33 13.43 -2.05
C ALA A 10 -4.38 13.12 -0.97
N ASP A 11 -5.44 12.39 -1.32
CA ASP A 11 -6.52 12.01 -0.39
C ASP A 11 -6.17 10.73 0.38
N PRO A 12 -6.09 10.76 1.71
CA PRO A 12 -5.79 9.58 2.52
C PRO A 12 -6.75 8.41 2.29
N ASN A 13 -8.04 8.69 2.09
CA ASN A 13 -9.04 7.64 1.84
C ASN A 13 -8.83 6.98 0.47
N GLY A 14 -8.57 7.80 -0.56
CA GLY A 14 -8.19 7.34 -1.89
C GLY A 14 -6.95 6.44 -1.86
N ILE A 15 -5.91 6.84 -1.13
CA ILE A 15 -4.69 6.02 -0.97
C ILE A 15 -5.04 4.65 -0.36
N GLN A 16 -5.80 4.65 0.74
CA GLN A 16 -6.17 3.40 1.41
C GLN A 16 -6.98 2.48 0.50
N LYS A 17 -7.98 3.02 -0.19
CA LYS A 17 -8.79 2.25 -1.14
C LYS A 17 -7.94 1.64 -2.24
N THR A 18 -7.05 2.42 -2.86
CA THR A 18 -6.15 1.92 -3.90
C THR A 18 -5.25 0.79 -3.40
N ILE A 19 -4.75 0.88 -2.16
CA ILE A 19 -3.95 -0.22 -1.57
C ILE A 19 -4.80 -1.50 -1.45
N PHE A 20 -6.03 -1.42 -0.94
CA PHE A 20 -6.91 -2.58 -0.84
C PHE A 20 -7.30 -3.16 -2.21
N ASP A 21 -7.66 -2.30 -3.16
CA ASP A 21 -8.01 -2.74 -4.52
C ASP A 21 -6.84 -3.48 -5.18
N LEU A 22 -5.59 -2.99 -5.00
CA LEU A 22 -4.39 -3.67 -5.48
C LEU A 22 -4.17 -5.02 -4.82
N VAL A 23 -4.35 -5.12 -3.49
CA VAL A 23 -4.20 -6.38 -2.77
C VAL A 23 -5.23 -7.41 -3.21
N GLN A 24 -6.49 -7.02 -3.33
CA GLN A 24 -7.59 -7.92 -3.68
C GLN A 24 -7.54 -8.40 -5.14
N THR A 25 -6.92 -7.64 -6.03
CA THR A 25 -6.86 -7.96 -7.47
C THR A 25 -5.52 -8.53 -7.91
N ALA A 26 -4.56 -8.68 -6.99
CA ALA A 26 -3.25 -9.21 -7.28
C ALA A 26 -3.33 -10.69 -7.64
N ASP A 27 -3.09 -11.01 -8.91
CA ASP A 27 -2.96 -12.39 -9.39
C ASP A 27 -1.59 -12.99 -9.02
N HIS A 28 -0.63 -12.16 -8.63
CA HIS A 28 0.78 -12.50 -8.39
C HIS A 28 1.28 -11.83 -7.11
N GLU A 29 2.51 -12.14 -6.70
CA GLU A 29 3.12 -11.62 -5.47
C GLU A 29 3.19 -10.08 -5.43
N ILE A 30 2.86 -9.51 -4.27
CA ILE A 30 2.92 -8.07 -4.01
C ILE A 30 4.22 -7.73 -3.28
N LEU A 31 5.03 -6.87 -3.87
CA LEU A 31 6.21 -6.28 -3.22
C LEU A 31 5.87 -4.90 -2.64
N ILE A 32 6.01 -4.75 -1.32
CA ILE A 32 5.81 -3.48 -0.63
C ILE A 32 7.17 -2.91 -0.20
N THR A 33 7.49 -1.70 -0.67
CA THR A 33 8.71 -0.98 -0.30
C THR A 33 8.42 0.15 0.67
N PHE A 34 9.16 0.21 1.78
CA PHE A 34 9.05 1.27 2.78
C PHE A 34 10.20 2.28 2.65
N PRO A 35 9.97 3.58 2.91
CA PRO A 35 11.02 4.60 2.82
C PRO A 35 12.16 4.40 3.82
N THR A 36 11.87 3.75 4.96
CA THR A 36 12.84 3.43 6.01
C THR A 36 12.41 2.16 6.75
N ALA A 37 13.35 1.49 7.42
CA ALA A 37 13.06 0.36 8.30
C ALA A 37 12.10 0.74 9.45
N ASN A 38 12.21 1.97 9.99
CA ASN A 38 11.30 2.45 11.03
C ASN A 38 9.86 2.61 10.53
N ALA A 39 9.66 2.92 9.24
CA ALA A 39 8.33 2.95 8.65
C ALA A 39 7.72 1.55 8.59
N PHE A 40 8.51 0.55 8.20
CA PHE A 40 8.09 -0.85 8.23
C PHE A 40 7.66 -1.28 9.65
N HIS A 41 8.54 -1.13 10.65
CA HIS A 41 8.23 -1.53 12.02
C HIS A 41 7.02 -0.81 12.62
N ARG A 42 6.76 0.44 12.21
CA ARG A 42 5.56 1.16 12.62
C ARG A 42 4.31 0.50 12.04
N GLN A 43 4.30 0.15 10.75
CA GLN A 43 3.14 -0.50 10.12
C GLN A 43 2.91 -1.91 10.65
N GLU A 44 3.98 -2.65 10.91
CA GLU A 44 3.96 -3.96 11.57
C GLU A 44 3.29 -3.86 12.96
N ARG A 45 3.75 -2.94 13.82
CA ARG A 45 3.17 -2.73 15.17
C ARG A 45 1.71 -2.29 15.13
N LEU A 46 1.30 -1.56 14.11
CA LEU A 46 -0.09 -1.14 13.90
C LEU A 46 -0.96 -2.25 13.31
N GLY A 47 -0.39 -3.43 13.01
CA GLY A 47 -1.12 -4.57 12.45
C GLY A 47 -1.48 -4.41 10.97
N VAL A 48 -0.92 -3.42 10.27
CA VAL A 48 -1.26 -3.14 8.87
C VAL A 48 -0.83 -4.28 7.96
N ILE A 49 0.34 -4.87 8.19
CA ILE A 49 0.81 -6.03 7.40
C ILE A 49 -0.17 -7.20 7.50
N LYS A 50 -0.59 -7.54 8.73
CA LYS A 50 -1.58 -8.58 9.00
C LYS A 50 -2.92 -8.32 8.31
N LEU A 51 -3.36 -7.06 8.33
CA LEU A 51 -4.61 -6.65 7.67
C LEU A 51 -4.52 -6.78 6.14
N LEU A 52 -3.35 -6.56 5.54
CA LEU A 52 -3.15 -6.77 4.10
C LEU A 52 -3.12 -8.27 3.75
N GLU A 53 -2.50 -9.11 4.60
CA GLU A 53 -2.51 -10.57 4.44
C GLU A 53 -3.93 -11.17 4.58
N GLU A 54 -4.78 -10.59 5.42
CA GLU A 54 -6.18 -11.02 5.56
C GLU A 54 -7.07 -10.53 4.41
N ALA A 55 -6.63 -9.51 3.67
CA ALA A 55 -7.36 -8.93 2.55
C ALA A 55 -6.99 -9.51 1.18
N SER A 56 -5.91 -10.28 1.09
CA SER A 56 -5.47 -11.01 -0.12
C SER A 56 -6.24 -12.30 -0.33
#